data_AF-A0A1G9LP78-F1
#
_entry.id   AF-A0A1G9LP78-F1
#
_cell.length_a   1.000
_cell.length_b   1.000
_cell.length_c   1.000
_cell.angle_alpha   90.00
_cell.angle_beta   90.00
_cell.angle_gamma   90.00
#
_symmetry.space_group_name_H-M   'P 1'
#
loop_
_entity.id
_entity.type
_entity.pdbx_description
1 polymer ?
#
loop_
_entity_poly.entity_id
_entity_poly.type
_entity_poly.pdbx_seq_one_letter_code
_entity_poly.pdbx_strand_id
1 'polypeptide(L)'
;MLDAKQLRKLRRSDLFELLVEQAKEIEELQGQVKELEGKLERRELEVTDAGSIAEAALAISKVFEEAQAAADTYLYNVKRMADAKNNIDNKA
;
A
#
# COMPACT_ATOMS: atom_id res chain seq x y z
N MET A 1 2.55 40.74 -6.14
CA MET A 1 1.15 41.18 -5.93
C MET A 1 1.14 42.69 -5.74
N LEU A 2 0.24 43.42 -6.41
CA LEU A 2 0.07 44.86 -6.24
C LEU A 2 -0.50 45.17 -4.85
N ASP A 3 -0.08 46.28 -4.23
CA ASP A 3 -0.61 46.69 -2.93
C ASP A 3 -2.00 47.34 -3.04
N ALA A 4 -2.71 47.46 -1.92
CA ALA A 4 -4.06 48.05 -1.89
C ALA A 4 -4.11 49.53 -2.33
N LYS A 5 -3.01 50.28 -2.20
CA LYS A 5 -2.90 51.67 -2.66
C LYS A 5 -2.75 51.74 -4.19
N GLN A 6 -2.04 50.79 -4.79
CA GLN A 6 -1.86 50.65 -6.23
C GLN A 6 -3.14 50.17 -6.90
N LEU A 7 -3.87 49.23 -6.27
CA LEU A 7 -5.20 48.78 -6.71
C LEU A 7 -6.22 49.93 -6.77
N ARG A 8 -6.17 50.87 -5.82
CA ARG A 8 -7.05 52.06 -5.81
C ARG A 8 -6.77 53.09 -6.92
N LYS A 9 -5.59 53.04 -7.55
CA LYS A 9 -5.21 53.95 -8.63
C LYS A 9 -5.55 53.40 -10.03
N LEU A 10 -5.92 52.12 -10.12
CA LEU A 10 -6.32 51.48 -11.38
C LEU A 10 -7.70 51.94 -11.82
N ARG A 11 -7.92 51.95 -13.15
CA ARG A 11 -9.25 52.20 -13.68
C ARG A 11 -10.13 51.00 -13.36
N ARG A 12 -11.45 51.25 -13.29
CA ARG A 12 -12.42 50.21 -12.96
C ARG A 12 -12.36 49.03 -13.93
N SER A 13 -12.06 49.27 -15.20
CA SER A 13 -11.81 48.24 -16.23
C SER A 13 -10.65 47.33 -15.87
N ASP A 14 -9.51 47.92 -15.52
CA ASP A 14 -8.25 47.21 -15.28
C ASP A 14 -8.35 46.37 -14.00
N LEU A 15 -9.12 46.85 -13.00
CA LEU A 15 -9.43 46.09 -11.80
C LEU A 15 -10.32 44.88 -12.09
N PHE A 16 -11.30 45.02 -12.99
CA PHE A 16 -12.14 43.90 -13.42
C PHE A 16 -11.34 42.85 -14.18
N GLU A 17 -10.43 43.28 -15.06
CA GLU A 17 -9.57 42.38 -15.83
C GLU A 17 -8.64 41.57 -14.90
N LEU A 18 -8.04 42.23 -13.91
CA LEU A 18 -7.24 41.57 -12.87
C LEU A 18 -8.05 40.56 -12.04
N LEU A 19 -9.31 40.88 -11.69
CA LEU A 19 -10.18 39.96 -10.97
C LEU A 19 -10.53 38.72 -11.81
N VAL A 20 -10.75 38.89 -13.11
CA VAL A 20 -11.02 37.78 -14.03
C VAL A 20 -9.79 36.89 -14.18
N GLU A 21 -8.60 37.47 -14.31
CA GLU A 21 -7.36 36.70 -14.35
C GLU A 21 -7.13 35.90 -13.06
N GLN A 22 -7.31 36.53 -11.89
CA GLN A 22 -7.19 35.81 -10.62
C GLN A 22 -8.24 34.72 -10.45
N ALA A 23 -9.48 34.94 -10.91
CA ALA A 23 -10.51 33.91 -10.85
C ALA A 23 -10.12 32.67 -11.68
N LYS A 24 -9.54 32.87 -12.87
CA LYS A 24 -9.03 31.78 -13.71
C LYS A 24 -7.86 31.06 -13.06
N GLU A 25 -6.91 31.79 -12.48
CA GLU A 25 -5.77 31.21 -11.78
C GLU A 25 -6.20 30.39 -10.56
N ILE A 26 -7.20 30.87 -9.81
CA ILE A 26 -7.80 30.11 -8.71
C ILE A 26 -8.44 28.83 -9.22
N GLU A 27 -9.21 28.88 -10.30
CA GLU A 27 -9.86 27.70 -10.88
C GLU A 27 -8.83 26.67 -11.36
N GLU A 28 -7.75 27.12 -11.99
CA GLU A 28 -6.66 26.25 -12.44
C GLU A 28 -5.92 25.60 -11.25
N LEU A 29 -5.58 26.39 -10.23
CA LEU A 29 -4.94 25.88 -9.01
C LEU A 29 -5.84 24.89 -8.27
N GLN A 30 -7.15 25.16 -8.18
CA GLN A 30 -8.12 24.22 -7.61
C GLN A 30 -8.18 22.92 -8.40
N GLY A 31 -8.10 22.99 -9.73
CA GLY A 31 -7.99 21.81 -10.60
C GLY A 31 -6.72 20.99 -10.32
N GLN A 32 -5.57 21.66 -10.21
CA GLN A 32 -4.29 21.01 -9.90
C GLN A 32 -4.29 20.36 -8.51
N VAL A 33 -4.83 21.04 -7.50
CA VAL A 33 -4.97 20.48 -6.14
C VAL A 33 -5.80 19.21 -6.18
N LYS A 34 -6.96 19.25 -6.84
CA LYS A 34 -7.84 18.07 -6.96
C LYS A 34 -7.16 16.91 -7.70
N GLU A 35 -6.38 17.20 -8.74
CA GLU A 35 -5.62 16.17 -9.46
C GLU A 35 -4.54 15.54 -8.57
N LEU A 36 -3.81 16.37 -7.83
CA LEU A 36 -2.74 15.93 -6.92
C LEU A 36 -3.28 15.12 -5.75
N GLU A 37 -4.39 15.54 -5.14
CA GLU A 37 -5.09 14.79 -4.10
C GLU A 37 -5.52 13.41 -4.61
N GLY A 38 -6.09 13.34 -5.81
CA GLY A 38 -6.44 12.04 -6.41
C GLY A 38 -5.24 11.15 -6.73
N LYS A 39 -4.07 11.72 -7.07
CA LYS A 39 -2.83 10.95 -7.23
C LYS A 39 -2.31 10.44 -5.89
N LEU A 40 -2.42 11.25 -4.84
CA LEU A 40 -1.99 10.89 -3.50
C LEU A 40 -2.85 9.75 -2.94
N GLU A 41 -4.16 9.85 -3.05
CA GLU A 41 -5.10 8.80 -2.61
C GLU A 41 -4.80 7.46 -3.30
N ARG A 42 -4.59 7.46 -4.63
CA ARG A 42 -4.20 6.24 -5.36
C ARG A 42 -2.89 5.64 -4.83
N ARG A 43 -1.89 6.47 -4.54
CA ARG A 43 -0.61 6.03 -3.99
C ARG A 43 -0.75 5.46 -2.58
N GLU A 44 -1.60 6.06 -1.74
CA GLU A 44 -1.87 5.53 -0.40
C GLU A 44 -2.52 4.15 -0.48
N LEU A 45 -3.51 3.98 -1.37
CA LEU A 45 -4.13 2.67 -1.62
C LEU A 45 -3.12 1.62 -2.09
N GLU A 46 -2.25 1.95 -3.06
CA GLU A 46 -1.20 1.03 -3.55
C GLU A 46 -0.25 0.59 -2.43
N VAL A 47 0.12 1.51 -1.52
CA VAL A 47 1.00 1.21 -0.38
C VAL A 47 0.28 0.32 0.64
N THR A 48 -0.98 0.60 0.95
CA THR A 48 -1.80 -0.21 1.84
C THR A 48 -2.00 -1.63 1.30
N ASP A 49 -2.32 -1.76 0.01
CA ASP A 49 -2.51 -3.06 -0.64
C ASP A 49 -1.22 -3.88 -0.64
N ALA A 50 -0.08 -3.25 -0.95
CA ALA A 50 1.22 -3.91 -0.88
C ALA A 50 1.56 -4.40 0.54
N GLY A 51 1.23 -3.61 1.57
CA GLY A 51 1.35 -4.01 2.97
C GLY A 51 0.48 -5.23 3.31
N SER A 52 -0.79 -5.21 2.90
CA SER A 52 -1.72 -6.32 3.11
C SER A 52 -1.26 -7.61 2.43
N ILE A 53 -0.71 -7.51 1.21
CA ILE A 53 -0.15 -8.65 0.47
C ILE A 53 1.09 -9.20 1.18
N ALA A 54 1.99 -8.34 1.67
CA ALA A 54 3.18 -8.76 2.39
C ALA A 54 2.82 -9.48 3.71
N GLU A 55 1.83 -8.96 4.43
CA GLU A 55 1.30 -9.59 5.65
C GLU A 55 0.66 -10.96 5.36
N ALA A 56 -0.16 -11.05 4.30
CA ALA A 56 -0.78 -12.30 3.89
C ALA A 56 0.27 -13.35 3.47
N ALA A 57 1.30 -12.94 2.72
CA ALA A 57 2.40 -13.80 2.32
C ALA A 57 3.18 -14.34 3.53
N LEU A 58 3.46 -13.50 4.53
CA LEU A 58 4.14 -13.93 5.76
C LEU A 58 3.30 -14.95 6.54
N ALA A 59 1.99 -14.70 6.67
CA ALA A 59 1.07 -15.61 7.35
C ALA A 59 1.02 -16.99 6.65
N ILE A 60 0.93 -17.00 5.32
CA ILE A 60 0.92 -18.23 4.52
C ILE A 60 2.24 -19.01 4.67
N SER A 61 3.39 -18.33 4.61
CA SER A 61 4.70 -18.98 4.81
C SER A 61 4.78 -19.69 6.16
N LYS A 62 4.30 -19.04 7.23
CA LYS A 62 4.26 -19.65 8.56
C LYS A 62 3.38 -20.91 8.60
N VAL A 63 2.22 -20.89 7.93
CA VAL A 63 1.36 -22.09 7.84
C VAL A 63 2.08 -23.23 7.14
N PHE A 64 2.84 -22.95 6.07
CA PHE A 64 3.62 -23.97 5.37
C PHE A 64 4.77 -24.53 6.21
N GLU A 65 5.48 -23.70 6.97
CA GLU A 65 6.53 -24.15 7.89
C GLU A 65 5.97 -25.11 8.95
N GLU A 66 4.85 -24.76 9.58
CA GLU A 66 4.18 -25.62 10.57
C GLU A 66 3.68 -26.92 9.96
N ALA A 67 3.12 -26.87 8.75
CA ALA A 67 2.68 -28.06 8.03
C ALA A 67 3.85 -29.00 7.69
N GLN A 68 5.00 -28.44 7.29
CA GLN A 68 6.21 -29.22 7.03
C GLN A 68 6.74 -29.86 8.31
N ALA A 69 6.79 -29.13 9.42
CA ALA A 69 7.23 -29.66 10.71
C ALA A 69 6.33 -30.84 11.18
N ALA A 70 5.02 -30.74 10.96
CA ALA A 70 4.08 -31.82 11.26
C ALA A 70 4.32 -33.05 10.36
N ALA A 71 4.55 -32.83 9.06
CA ALA A 71 4.85 -33.90 8.11
C ALA A 71 6.17 -34.63 8.44
N ASP A 72 7.22 -33.88 8.78
CA ASP A 72 8.52 -34.43 9.19
C ASP A 72 8.38 -35.27 10.47
N THR A 73 7.62 -34.77 11.45
CA THR A 73 7.31 -35.49 12.69
C THR A 73 6.60 -36.81 12.40
N TYR A 74 5.61 -36.79 11.51
CA TYR A 74 4.90 -38.00 11.09
C TYR A 74 5.85 -38.99 10.39
N LEU A 75 6.63 -38.52 9.42
CA LEU A 75 7.57 -39.35 8.67
C LEU A 75 8.62 -39.99 9.58
N TYR A 76 9.15 -39.24 10.54
CA TYR A 76 10.06 -39.75 11.56
C TYR A 76 9.44 -40.92 12.35
N ASN A 77 8.20 -40.74 12.82
CA ASN A 77 7.49 -41.77 13.58
C ASN A 77 7.23 -43.03 12.75
N VAL A 78 6.81 -42.88 11.49
CA VAL A 78 6.58 -44.01 10.57
C VAL A 78 7.87 -44.79 10.32
N LYS A 79 8.98 -44.10 10.04
CA LYS A 79 10.30 -44.75 9.86
C LYS A 79 10.73 -45.50 11.12
N ARG A 80 10.62 -44.86 12.28
CA ARG A 80 10.96 -45.48 13.57
C ARG A 80 10.15 -46.74 13.84
N MET A 81 8.86 -46.75 13.52
CA MET A 81 8.00 -47.93 13.67
C MET A 81 8.40 -49.05 12.72
N ALA A 82 8.74 -48.73 11.46
CA ALA A 82 9.21 -49.71 10.49
C ALA A 82 10.53 -50.35 10.91
N ASP A 83 11.50 -49.54 11.37
CA ASP A 83 12.79 -50.01 11.86
C ASP A 83 12.65 -50.88 13.12
N ALA A 84 11.76 -50.50 14.04
CA ALA A 84 11.44 -51.30 15.22
C ALA A 84 10.85 -52.66 14.84
N LYS A 85 9.95 -52.72 13.84
CA LYS A 85 9.37 -53.96 13.35
C LYS A 85 10.41 -54.89 12.72
N ASN A 86 11.26 -54.36 11.84
CA ASN A 86 12.34 -55.13 11.20
C ASN A 86 13.35 -55.71 12.22
N ASN A 87 13.61 -55.00 13.33
CA ASN A 87 14.49 -55.49 14.39
C ASN A 87 13.86 -56.58 15.26
N ILE A 88 12.53 -56.61 15.37
CA ILE A 88 11.81 -57.68 16.09
C ILE A 88 11.79 -58.95 15.22
N ASP A 89 11.54 -58.81 13.91
CA ASP A 89 11.48 -59.94 12.97
C ASP A 89 12.86 -60.62 12.79
N ASN A 90 13.98 -59.89 12.91
CA ASN A 90 15.35 -60.45 12.85
C ASN A 90 15.83 -61.12 14.15
N LYS A 91 15.07 -61.03 15.25
CA LYS A 91 15.40 -61.64 16.55
C LYS A 91 14.55 -62.86 16.91
N ALA A 92 13.54 -63.17 16.10
CA ALA A 92 12.71 -64.38 16.20
C ALA A 92 13.28 -65.50 15.31
#